data_AF-A0A7J7RCM6-F1
#
_entry.id   AF-A0A7J7RCM6-F1
#
_cell.length_a   1.000
_cell.length_b   1.000
_cell.length_c   1.000
_cell.angle_alpha   90.00
_cell.angle_beta   90.00
_cell.angle_gamma   90.00
#
_symmetry.space_group_name_H-M   'P 1'
#
loop_
_entity.id
_entity.type
_entity.pdbx_description
1 polymer ?
#
loop_
_entity_poly.entity_id
_entity_poly.type
_entity_poly.pdbx_seq_one_letter_code
_entity_poly.pdbx_strand_id
1 'polypeptide(L)'
;MTQFLPPNLLALFAPRDPIPYLPPLEKLPHEKHHNQPYCGIAPYIREFEDPRDAPPPTRAETREERMERKRREKIERRQQEVETELKMCKPLSFSHISSSKGTLTTIPTLRVTPSRRSLWPE
;
A
#
# COMPACT_ATOMS: atom_id res chain seq x y z
N MET A 1 28.13 -5.08 42.63
CA MET A 1 27.08 -5.89 43.29
C MET A 1 27.57 -6.71 44.50
N THR A 2 28.88 -6.94 44.72
CA THR A 2 29.41 -7.68 45.89
C THR A 2 30.27 -6.82 46.85
N GLN A 3 30.09 -5.49 46.82
CA GLN A 3 31.04 -4.54 47.39
C GLN A 3 31.07 -4.48 48.93
N PHE A 4 29.97 -4.81 49.61
CA PHE A 4 29.85 -4.69 51.07
C PHE A 4 29.44 -6.01 51.73
N LEU A 5 30.15 -7.09 51.40
CA LEU A 5 29.95 -8.40 52.03
C LEU A 5 30.90 -8.58 53.22
N PRO A 6 30.47 -9.30 54.28
CA PRO A 6 31.36 -9.75 55.34
C PRO A 6 32.53 -10.57 54.79
N PRO A 7 33.72 -10.56 55.43
CA PRO A 7 34.95 -11.15 54.88
C PRO A 7 34.83 -12.65 54.55
N ASN A 8 34.08 -13.42 55.33
CA ASN A 8 33.83 -14.85 55.06
C ASN A 8 33.10 -15.08 53.72
N LEU A 9 32.17 -14.19 53.37
CA LEU A 9 31.42 -14.26 52.11
C LEU A 9 32.19 -13.60 50.98
N LEU A 10 32.96 -12.54 51.26
CA LEU A 10 33.81 -11.86 50.28
C LEU A 10 34.88 -12.81 49.69
N ALA A 11 35.43 -13.70 50.52
CA ALA A 11 36.44 -14.67 50.10
C ALA A 11 35.97 -15.63 48.99
N LEU A 12 34.66 -15.88 48.90
CA LEU A 12 34.07 -16.72 47.85
C LEU A 12 34.16 -16.07 46.46
N PHE A 13 34.37 -14.76 46.40
CA PHE A 13 34.49 -13.99 45.17
C PHE A 13 35.95 -13.66 44.82
N ALA A 14 36.92 -14.37 45.43
CA ALA A 14 38.32 -14.26 45.04
C ALA A 14 38.50 -14.64 43.56
N PRO A 15 39.40 -13.95 42.82
CA PRO A 15 39.68 -14.32 41.45
C PRO A 15 40.28 -15.72 41.37
N ARG A 16 39.98 -16.44 40.29
CA ARG A 16 40.65 -17.70 39.97
C ARG A 16 42.05 -17.42 39.42
N ASP A 17 42.87 -18.45 39.38
CA ASP A 17 44.14 -18.41 38.65
C ASP A 17 43.91 -17.96 37.20
N PRO A 18 44.85 -17.18 36.63
CA PRO A 18 44.73 -16.70 35.26
C PRO A 18 44.66 -17.89 34.28
N ILE A 19 43.84 -17.74 33.25
CA ILE A 19 43.68 -18.76 32.21
C ILE A 19 45.01 -18.91 31.45
N PRO A 20 45.49 -20.14 31.19
CA PRO A 20 46.67 -20.33 30.36
C PRO A 20 46.46 -19.74 28.97
N TYR A 21 47.49 -19.07 28.45
CA TYR A 21 47.41 -18.45 27.13
C TYR A 21 47.20 -19.49 26.03
N LEU A 22 46.21 -19.25 25.19
CA LEU A 22 46.01 -19.96 23.93
C LEU A 22 46.05 -18.95 22.79
N PRO A 23 46.71 -19.27 21.67
CA PRO A 23 46.72 -18.38 20.51
C PRO A 23 45.30 -18.22 19.95
N PRO A 24 44.95 -17.05 19.40
CA PRO A 24 43.70 -16.84 18.69
C PRO A 24 43.50 -17.87 17.57
N LEU A 25 42.27 -18.41 17.44
CA LEU A 25 41.95 -19.41 16.42
C LEU A 25 42.02 -18.86 15.00
N GLU A 26 41.57 -17.62 14.82
CA GLU A 26 41.58 -16.93 13.53
C GLU A 26 42.57 -15.77 13.54
N LYS A 27 43.15 -15.51 12.36
CA LYS A 27 43.96 -14.32 12.12
C LYS A 27 43.10 -13.05 12.20
N LEU A 28 43.72 -11.91 12.50
CA LEU A 28 43.03 -10.62 12.49
C LEU A 28 42.44 -10.35 11.09
N PRO A 29 41.32 -9.62 10.96
CA PRO A 29 40.65 -9.40 9.67
C PRO A 29 41.55 -8.90 8.53
N HIS A 30 42.55 -8.06 8.84
CA HIS A 30 43.50 -7.53 7.86
C HIS A 30 44.66 -8.50 7.52
N GLU A 31 44.87 -9.55 8.32
CA GLU A 31 45.82 -10.64 8.07
C GLU A 31 45.16 -11.86 7.41
N LYS A 32 43.83 -11.83 7.26
CA LYS A 32 43.09 -12.90 6.59
C LYS A 32 43.39 -12.86 5.10
N HIS A 33 43.89 -13.98 4.58
CA HIS A 33 44.07 -14.16 3.14
C HIS A 33 42.73 -14.50 2.51
N HIS A 34 42.18 -13.58 1.71
CA HIS A 34 40.97 -13.83 0.93
C HIS A 34 41.33 -14.62 -0.33
N ASN A 35 41.18 -15.95 -0.27
CA ASN A 35 41.44 -16.84 -1.41
C ASN A 35 40.64 -16.45 -2.66
N GLN A 36 39.44 -15.89 -2.47
CA GLN A 36 38.60 -15.30 -3.50
C GLN A 36 38.15 -13.92 -3.01
N PRO A 37 38.84 -12.84 -3.42
CA PRO A 37 38.39 -11.49 -3.08
C PRO A 37 37.08 -11.18 -3.81
N TYR A 38 36.32 -10.23 -3.29
CA TYR A 38 35.16 -9.70 -3.99
C TYR A 38 35.57 -9.19 -5.38
N CYS A 39 34.87 -9.65 -6.40
CA CYS A 39 35.08 -9.22 -7.78
C CYS A 39 33.88 -8.37 -8.24
N GLY A 40 34.12 -7.52 -9.23
CA GLY A 40 33.07 -6.72 -9.84
C GLY A 40 32.12 -7.57 -10.69
N ILE A 41 31.01 -6.97 -11.11
CA ILE A 41 29.98 -7.64 -11.90
C ILE A 41 30.26 -7.69 -13.41
N ALA A 42 31.37 -7.08 -13.87
CA ALA A 42 31.70 -6.96 -15.29
C ALA A 42 31.63 -8.29 -16.07
N PRO A 43 32.10 -9.44 -15.54
CA PRO A 43 31.99 -10.72 -16.24
C PRO A 43 30.55 -11.21 -16.49
N TYR A 44 29.57 -10.70 -15.74
CA TYR A 44 28.17 -11.11 -15.84
C TYR A 44 27.36 -10.22 -16.79
N ILE A 45 27.94 -9.14 -17.32
CA ILE A 45 27.22 -8.24 -18.22
C ILE A 45 26.78 -8.94 -19.52
N ARG A 46 27.54 -9.96 -19.94
CA ARG A 46 27.19 -10.82 -21.09
C ARG A 46 25.95 -11.68 -20.91
N GLU A 47 25.46 -11.82 -19.68
CA GLU A 47 24.27 -12.63 -19.36
C GLU A 47 22.97 -11.82 -19.48
N PHE A 48 23.06 -10.50 -19.70
CA PHE A 48 21.88 -9.68 -19.97
C PHE A 48 21.36 -9.91 -21.40
N GLU A 49 20.03 -9.90 -21.54
CA GLU A 49 19.37 -9.97 -22.84
C GLU A 49 19.77 -8.78 -23.72
N ASP A 50 20.00 -9.06 -25.01
CA ASP A 50 20.24 -8.01 -25.99
C ASP A 50 19.00 -7.10 -26.06
N PRO A 51 19.16 -5.77 -26.02
CA PRO A 51 18.04 -4.82 -26.03
C PRO A 51 17.21 -4.86 -27.33
N ARG A 52 17.64 -5.65 -28.31
CA ARG A 52 16.95 -5.92 -29.58
C ARG A 52 16.01 -7.12 -29.50
N ASP A 53 16.29 -8.07 -28.60
CA ASP A 53 15.54 -9.32 -28.44
C ASP A 53 14.63 -9.29 -27.20
N ALA A 54 14.87 -8.33 -26.30
CA ALA A 54 13.99 -8.06 -25.17
C ALA A 54 12.59 -7.65 -25.68
N PRO A 55 11.51 -8.33 -25.25
CA PRO A 55 10.16 -7.90 -25.58
C PRO A 55 9.95 -6.47 -25.07
N PRO A 56 9.14 -5.65 -25.77
CA PRO A 56 8.86 -4.30 -25.31
C PRO A 56 8.39 -4.38 -23.85
N PRO A 57 8.92 -3.50 -22.96
CA PRO A 57 8.67 -3.60 -21.54
C PRO A 57 7.17 -3.67 -21.32
N THR A 58 6.70 -4.80 -20.78
CA THR A 58 5.28 -5.02 -20.51
C THR A 58 4.92 -4.07 -19.38
N ARG A 59 4.53 -2.85 -19.76
CA ARG A 59 4.00 -1.88 -18.81
C ARG A 59 2.67 -2.44 -18.35
N ALA A 60 2.66 -2.98 -17.13
CA ALA A 60 1.41 -3.20 -16.42
C ALA A 60 0.60 -1.90 -16.46
N GLU A 61 -0.72 -2.01 -16.62
CA GLU A 61 -1.64 -0.85 -16.67
C GLU A 61 -1.22 0.20 -15.63
N THR A 62 -0.98 1.42 -16.10
CA THR A 62 -0.70 2.53 -15.19
C THR A 62 -1.92 2.75 -14.29
N ARG A 63 -1.70 3.33 -13.10
CA ARG A 63 -2.79 3.59 -12.14
C ARG A 63 -3.94 4.38 -12.78
N GLU A 64 -3.63 5.25 -13.74
CA GLU A 64 -4.58 6.08 -14.48
C GLU A 64 -5.44 5.25 -15.44
N GLU A 65 -4.83 4.38 -16.25
CA GLU A 65 -5.54 3.46 -17.16
C GLU A 65 -6.50 2.54 -16.39
N ARG A 66 -6.07 2.05 -15.21
CA ARG A 66 -6.90 1.21 -14.33
C ARG A 66 -8.12 1.98 -13.79
N MET A 67 -7.95 3.27 -13.49
CA MET A 67 -9.04 4.12 -13.00
C MET A 67 -10.03 4.46 -14.12
N GLU A 68 -9.53 4.71 -15.32
CA GLU A 68 -10.37 5.01 -16.48
C GLU A 68 -11.21 3.79 -16.89
N ARG A 69 -10.62 2.60 -16.90
CA ARG A 69 -11.34 1.34 -17.14
C ARG A 69 -12.51 1.16 -16.17
N LYS A 70 -12.25 1.29 -14.87
CA LYS A 70 -13.31 1.22 -13.84
C LYS A 70 -14.40 2.28 -14.02
N ARG A 71 -14.03 3.49 -14.47
CA ARG A 71 -15.00 4.58 -14.69
C ARG A 71 -15.90 4.27 -15.88
N ARG A 72 -15.34 3.76 -16.98
CA ARG A 72 -16.10 3.34 -18.18
C ARG A 72 -17.05 2.20 -17.86
N GLU A 73 -16.56 1.14 -17.21
CA GLU A 73 -17.39 0.00 -16.77
C GLU A 73 -18.53 0.43 -15.84
N LYS A 74 -18.29 1.39 -14.93
CA LYS A 74 -19.31 1.91 -14.03
C LYS A 74 -20.39 2.72 -14.77
N ILE A 75 -20.01 3.48 -15.80
CA ILE A 75 -20.95 4.25 -16.62
C ILE A 75 -21.81 3.29 -17.44
N GLU A 76 -21.19 2.31 -18.10
CA GLU A 76 -21.91 1.31 -18.91
C GLU A 76 -22.88 0.49 -18.06
N ARG A 77 -22.45 0.03 -16.88
CA ARG A 77 -23.34 -0.68 -15.95
C ARG A 77 -24.55 0.16 -15.57
N ARG A 78 -24.33 1.43 -15.22
CA ARG A 78 -25.41 2.34 -14.84
C ARG A 78 -26.36 2.63 -16.00
N GLN A 79 -25.84 2.72 -17.23
CA GLN A 79 -26.67 2.86 -18.43
C GLN A 79 -27.56 1.65 -18.62
N GLN A 80 -27.02 0.43 -18.50
CA GLN A 80 -27.80 -0.80 -18.61
C GLN A 80 -28.88 -0.89 -17.52
N GLU A 81 -28.55 -0.56 -16.26
CA GLU A 81 -29.53 -0.50 -15.16
C GLU A 81 -30.67 0.46 -15.50
N VAL A 82 -30.37 1.70 -15.91
CA VAL A 82 -31.38 2.69 -16.31
C VAL A 82 -32.23 2.21 -17.49
N GLU A 83 -31.64 1.56 -18.49
CA GLU A 83 -32.39 1.00 -19.62
C GLU A 83 -33.34 -0.12 -19.19
N THR A 84 -32.92 -0.97 -18.25
CA THR A 84 -33.78 -2.03 -17.71
C THR A 84 -34.94 -1.45 -16.89
N GLU A 85 -34.65 -0.46 -16.03
CA GLU A 85 -35.67 0.25 -15.25
C GLU A 85 -36.65 0.98 -16.18
N LEU A 86 -36.17 1.63 -17.23
CA LEU A 86 -37.02 2.34 -18.21
C LEU A 86 -37.97 1.38 -18.94
N LYS A 87 -37.51 0.16 -19.29
CA LYS A 87 -38.35 -0.86 -19.92
C LYS A 87 -39.47 -1.35 -18.98
N MET A 88 -39.17 -1.43 -17.67
CA MET A 88 -40.13 -1.84 -16.63
C MET A 88 -41.09 -0.71 -16.24
N CYS A 89 -40.61 0.54 -16.24
CA CYS A 89 -41.41 1.72 -15.88
C CYS A 89 -42.33 2.16 -17.01
N LYS A 90 -43.58 1.67 -17.00
CA LYS A 90 -44.69 2.30 -17.74
C LYS A 90 -45.46 3.24 -16.79
N PRO A 91 -45.51 4.56 -17.05
CA PRO A 91 -46.21 5.50 -16.16
C PRO A 91 -47.73 5.22 -16.10
N LEU A 92 -48.28 4.58 -17.13
CA LEU A 92 -49.71 4.27 -17.22
C LEU A 92 -50.13 3.03 -16.41
N SER A 93 -49.20 2.25 -15.85
CA SER A 93 -49.52 1.06 -15.05
C SER A 93 -49.52 1.32 -13.54
N PHE A 94 -49.13 2.51 -13.08
CA PHE A 94 -49.18 2.87 -11.67
C PHE A 94 -50.62 3.23 -11.27
N SER A 95 -51.24 2.41 -10.43
CA SER A 95 -52.60 2.58 -9.88
C SER A 95 -52.82 3.87 -9.08
N HIS A 96 -51.75 4.54 -8.69
CA HIS A 96 -51.78 5.83 -7.98
C HIS A 96 -51.94 7.05 -8.90
N ILE A 97 -51.86 6.88 -10.23
CA ILE A 97 -52.01 7.97 -11.20
C ILE A 97 -53.46 7.96 -11.71
N SER A 98 -54.34 8.65 -11.00
CA SER A 98 -55.74 8.80 -11.41
C SER A 98 -55.85 9.76 -12.60
N SER A 99 -56.75 9.40 -13.52
CA SER A 99 -56.86 9.92 -14.89
C SER A 99 -57.42 11.36 -15.00
N SER A 100 -56.86 12.35 -14.30
CA SER A 100 -57.12 13.76 -14.64
C SER A 100 -55.96 14.30 -15.47
N LYS A 101 -56.11 14.24 -16.81
CA LYS A 101 -55.15 14.79 -17.79
C LYS A 101 -55.24 16.33 -17.90
N GLY A 102 -55.30 17.03 -16.78
CA GLY A 102 -55.24 18.49 -16.69
C GLY A 102 -53.94 18.88 -16.01
N THR A 103 -53.07 19.62 -16.72
CA THR A 103 -51.82 20.27 -16.27
C THR A 103 -51.37 19.89 -14.86
N LEU A 104 -50.74 18.71 -14.71
CA LEU A 104 -50.12 18.31 -13.46
C LEU A 104 -48.81 19.13 -13.32
N THR A 105 -48.83 20.19 -12.51
CA THR A 105 -47.61 20.90 -12.14
C THR A 105 -46.85 20.07 -11.11
N THR A 106 -45.89 19.26 -11.56
CA THR A 106 -44.95 18.61 -10.65
C THR A 106 -44.17 19.71 -9.95
N ILE A 107 -44.41 19.94 -8.65
CA ILE A 107 -43.66 20.91 -7.85
C ILE A 107 -42.40 20.20 -7.36
N PRO A 108 -41.20 20.42 -7.93
CA PRO A 108 -39.98 19.90 -7.34
C PRO A 108 -39.77 20.61 -6.00
N THR A 109 -39.66 19.83 -4.92
CA THR A 109 -39.35 20.34 -3.58
C THR A 109 -38.17 21.30 -3.63
N LEU A 110 -38.38 22.52 -3.14
CA LEU A 110 -37.35 23.55 -3.02
C LEU A 110 -36.15 23.00 -2.24
N ARG A 111 -34.97 23.01 -2.88
CA ARG A 111 -33.69 22.74 -2.19
C ARG A 111 -33.50 23.84 -1.14
N VAL A 112 -33.69 23.50 0.13
CA VAL A 112 -33.21 24.32 1.23
C VAL A 112 -31.69 24.19 1.26
N THR A 113 -30.99 25.20 0.74
CA THR A 113 -29.56 25.37 0.99
C THR A 113 -29.40 25.84 2.45
N PRO A 114 -28.58 25.17 3.28
CA PRO A 114 -28.29 25.71 4.60
C PRO A 114 -27.46 26.98 4.42
N SER A 115 -28.04 28.12 4.80
CA SER A 115 -27.36 29.40 4.88
C SER A 115 -26.14 29.24 5.79
N ARG A 116 -24.95 29.34 5.20
CA ARG A 116 -23.67 29.37 5.88
C ARG A 116 -23.66 30.59 6.80
N ARG A 117 -23.98 30.38 8.08
CA ARG A 117 -23.85 31.41 9.13
C ARG A 117 -22.37 31.77 9.25
N SER A 118 -22.02 32.90 8.66
CA SER A 118 -20.75 33.59 8.84
C SER A 118 -20.57 33.92 10.32
N LEU A 119 -19.72 33.16 11.02
CA LEU A 119 -18.98 33.71 12.15
C LEU A 119 -17.88 34.60 11.56
N TRP A 120 -18.03 35.90 11.73
CA TRP A 120 -16.91 36.83 11.64
C TRP A 120 -16.32 37.04 13.05
N PRO A 121 -14.99 37.27 13.17
CA PRO A 121 -14.33 37.62 14.42
C PRO A 121 -14.38 39.13 14.69
N GLU A 122 -14.31 39.51 15.97
CA GLU A 122 -13.68 40.77 16.42
C GLU A 122 -12.19 40.54 16.66
#